data_AF-A0A0G4EE64-F1
#
_entry.id   AF-A0A0G4EE64-F1
#
_cell.length_a   1.000
_cell.length_b   1.000
_cell.length_c   1.000
_cell.angle_alpha   90.00
_cell.angle_beta   90.00
_cell.angle_gamma   90.00
#
_symmetry.space_group_name_H-M   'P 1'
#
loop_
_entity.id
_entity.type
_entity.pdbx_description
1 polymer ?
#
loop_
_entity_poly.entity_id
_entity_poly.type
_entity_poly.pdbx_seq_one_letter_code
_entity_poly.pdbx_strand_id
1 'polypeptide(L)'
;MPTPNIKLYHDMQDTLQPYSHFEGKRQEEVEVMSYFQLTSNQKARVVSFDIGRHPYTRKVADLFAKRYGHRFALAFGHSRVTVPEFHRTHPDVTCDLMLVDGGHTRDIALSDLS
;
A
#
# COMPACT_ATOMS: atom_id res chain seq x y z
N MET A 1 -25.07 13.30 -1.29
CA MET A 1 -24.32 12.06 -0.94
C MET A 1 -22.91 12.49 -0.59
N PRO A 2 -22.36 12.22 0.61
CA PRO A 2 -20.96 12.50 0.85
C PRO A 2 -20.13 11.65 -0.13
N THR A 3 -19.27 12.30 -0.93
CA THR A 3 -18.33 11.59 -1.82
C THR A 3 -17.48 10.64 -0.98
N PRO A 4 -17.31 9.36 -1.38
CA PRO A 4 -16.55 8.42 -0.56
C PRO A 4 -15.12 8.95 -0.40
N ASN A 5 -14.65 8.98 0.84
CA ASN A 5 -13.24 9.20 1.13
C ASN A 5 -12.53 7.90 0.77
N ILE A 6 -12.35 7.64 -0.53
CA ILE A 6 -11.69 6.44 -1.02
C ILE A 6 -10.32 6.42 -0.35
N LYS A 7 -10.12 5.51 0.61
CA LYS A 7 -8.83 5.19 1.24
C LYS A 7 -8.44 3.82 0.75
N LEU A 8 -7.33 3.78 0.03
CA LEU A 8 -6.87 2.60 -0.67
C LEU A 8 -5.71 2.02 0.08
N TYR A 9 -5.84 0.73 0.34
CA TYR A 9 -4.84 -0.08 0.99
C TYR A 9 -4.07 -0.84 -0.08
N HIS A 10 -2.76 -0.99 0.13
CA HIS A 10 -1.86 -1.77 -0.72
C HIS A 10 -0.89 -2.47 0.22
N ASP A 11 -0.92 -3.80 0.29
CA ASP A 11 0.08 -4.61 0.99
C ASP A 11 1.04 -5.23 -0.01
N MET A 12 2.33 -5.15 0.30
CA MET A 12 3.47 -5.68 -0.44
C MET A 12 4.21 -6.71 0.42
N GLN A 13 3.62 -7.89 0.56
CA GLN A 13 4.31 -9.05 1.11
C GLN A 13 4.99 -9.83 0.00
N ASP A 14 6.17 -9.35 -0.41
CA ASP A 14 7.12 -10.16 -1.14
C ASP A 14 7.73 -11.14 -0.14
N THR A 15 7.17 -12.35 -0.08
CA THR A 15 7.59 -13.41 0.86
C THR A 15 9.12 -13.58 0.87
N LEU A 16 9.71 -13.86 2.04
CA LEU A 16 11.13 -14.21 2.23
C LEU A 16 11.55 -15.54 1.55
N GLN A 17 10.93 -15.90 0.42
CA GLN A 17 11.36 -17.03 -0.39
C GLN A 17 12.51 -16.56 -1.28
N PRO A 18 13.70 -17.20 -1.22
CA PRO A 18 14.75 -16.94 -2.19
C PRO A 18 14.27 -17.42 -3.56
N TYR A 19 13.75 -16.51 -4.38
CA TYR A 19 13.55 -16.75 -5.81
C TYR A 19 14.93 -16.93 -6.44
N SER A 20 15.39 -18.17 -6.53
CA SER A 20 16.66 -18.50 -7.19
C SER A 20 16.52 -18.70 -8.69
N HIS A 21 15.34 -18.54 -9.31
CA HIS A 21 15.12 -18.97 -10.70
C HIS A 21 14.11 -18.13 -11.51
N PHE A 22 14.12 -16.79 -11.39
CA PHE A 22 13.50 -15.96 -12.44
C PHE A 22 14.27 -14.65 -12.62
N GLU A 23 15.15 -14.62 -13.62
CA GLU A 23 15.63 -13.38 -14.22
C GLU A 23 14.44 -12.63 -14.84
N GLY A 24 14.26 -11.36 -14.44
CA GLY A 24 13.66 -10.37 -15.34
C GLY A 24 12.17 -10.00 -15.18
N LYS A 25 11.54 -10.11 -14.01
CA LYS A 25 10.26 -9.40 -13.77
C LYS A 25 10.52 -7.99 -13.22
N ARG A 26 9.99 -6.99 -13.94
CA ARG A 26 10.16 -5.55 -13.72
C ARG A 26 9.58 -5.14 -12.36
N GLN A 27 10.45 -4.66 -11.48
CA GLN A 27 10.17 -4.26 -10.10
C GLN A 27 9.46 -2.89 -9.99
N GLU A 28 8.50 -2.59 -10.87
CA GLU A 28 7.91 -1.25 -11.04
C GLU A 28 6.44 -1.13 -10.58
N GLU A 29 5.85 -2.19 -10.01
CA GLU A 29 4.38 -2.29 -9.85
C GLU A 29 3.81 -1.53 -8.63
N VAL A 30 4.63 -1.33 -7.59
CA VAL A 30 4.23 -0.87 -6.24
C VAL A 30 3.63 0.54 -6.20
N GLU A 31 4.22 1.46 -6.96
CA GLU A 31 3.86 2.88 -6.90
C GLU A 31 2.90 3.29 -8.00
N VAL A 32 2.78 2.44 -9.03
CA VAL A 32 1.87 2.65 -10.16
C VAL A 32 0.43 2.66 -9.67
N MET A 33 0.08 1.78 -8.73
CA MET A 33 -1.28 1.71 -8.22
C MET A 33 -1.67 2.96 -7.41
N SER A 34 -0.81 3.36 -6.47
CA SER A 34 -1.01 4.58 -5.68
C SER A 34 -1.12 5.82 -6.58
N TYR A 35 -0.28 5.89 -7.62
CA TYR A 35 -0.32 6.95 -8.63
C TYR A 35 -1.64 6.95 -9.41
N PHE A 36 -2.05 5.79 -9.93
CA PHE A 36 -3.29 5.62 -10.71
C PHE A 36 -4.50 6.08 -9.91
N GLN A 37 -4.58 5.67 -8.64
CA GLN A 37 -5.67 6.05 -7.76
C GLN A 37 -5.71 7.55 -7.47
N LEU A 38 -4.56 8.15 -7.16
CA LEU A 38 -4.45 9.58 -6.85
C LEU A 38 -4.70 10.48 -8.06
N THR A 39 -4.37 10.01 -9.26
CA THR A 39 -4.60 10.75 -10.52
C THR A 39 -6.01 10.56 -11.05
N SER A 40 -6.60 9.38 -10.91
CA SER A 40 -7.95 9.07 -11.40
C SER A 40 -9.06 9.70 -10.57
N ASN A 41 -8.81 9.97 -9.28
CA ASN A 41 -9.77 10.64 -8.41
C ASN A 41 -9.11 11.73 -7.55
N GLN A 42 -9.46 12.99 -7.81
CA GLN A 42 -8.91 14.14 -7.10
C GLN A 42 -9.30 14.22 -5.61
N LYS A 43 -10.32 13.47 -5.19
CA LYS A 43 -10.78 13.37 -3.80
C LYS A 43 -10.28 12.10 -3.09
N ALA A 44 -9.64 11.18 -3.80
CA ALA A 44 -9.11 9.97 -3.19
C ALA A 44 -7.96 10.29 -2.23
N ARG A 45 -7.93 9.55 -1.13
CA ARG A 45 -6.82 9.47 -0.18
C ARG A 45 -6.21 8.07 -0.30
N VAL A 46 -4.91 7.93 -0.19
CA VAL A 46 -4.25 6.61 -0.33
C VAL A 46 -3.38 6.39 0.89
N VAL A 47 -3.54 5.22 1.52
CA VAL A 47 -2.72 4.77 2.64
C VAL A 47 -2.09 3.46 2.24
N SER A 48 -0.84 3.53 1.80
CA SER A 48 -0.11 2.36 1.33
C SER A 48 0.69 1.73 2.48
N PHE A 49 0.95 0.42 2.39
CA PHE A 49 1.77 -0.34 3.33
C PHE A 49 2.83 -1.11 2.55
N ASP A 50 4.09 -0.84 2.83
CA ASP A 50 5.19 -1.46 2.09
C ASP A 50 6.30 -1.88 3.06
N ILE A 51 6.87 -3.08 2.86
CA ILE A 51 7.96 -3.56 3.71
C ILE A 51 9.22 -2.67 3.64
N GLY A 52 9.36 -1.88 2.57
CA GLY A 52 10.47 -0.97 2.32
C GLY A 52 11.71 -1.67 1.78
N ARG A 53 11.54 -2.83 1.11
CA ARG A 53 12.65 -3.67 0.63
C ARG A 53 13.49 -2.96 -0.42
N HIS A 54 12.85 -2.19 -1.30
CA HIS A 54 13.53 -1.52 -2.39
C HIS A 54 13.94 -0.09 -1.99
N PRO A 55 15.21 0.32 -2.25
CA PRO A 55 15.67 1.67 -1.92
C PRO A 55 14.88 2.80 -2.60
N TYR A 56 14.22 2.52 -3.73
CA TYR A 56 13.43 3.52 -4.44
C TYR A 56 12.14 3.89 -3.68
N THR A 57 11.57 2.96 -2.90
CA THR A 57 10.24 3.13 -2.27
C THR A 57 10.20 4.36 -1.36
N ARG A 58 11.30 4.63 -0.64
CA ARG A 58 11.42 5.84 0.19
C ARG A 58 11.46 7.12 -0.63
N LYS A 59 12.21 7.13 -1.74
CA LYS A 59 12.34 8.31 -2.60
C LYS A 59 11.01 8.68 -3.24
N VAL A 60 10.22 7.69 -3.64
CA VAL A 60 8.91 7.98 -4.23
C VAL A 60 7.86 8.27 -3.18
N ALA A 61 7.94 7.68 -1.99
CA ALA A 61 7.14 8.12 -0.86
C ALA A 61 7.33 9.62 -0.59
N ASP A 62 8.58 10.10 -0.59
CA ASP A 62 8.90 11.53 -0.46
C ASP A 62 8.32 12.35 -1.62
N LEU A 63 8.43 11.84 -2.85
CA LEU A 63 7.86 12.50 -4.03
C LEU A 63 6.34 12.62 -3.93
N PHE A 64 5.65 11.56 -3.51
CA PHE A 64 4.20 11.52 -3.40
C PHE A 64 3.71 12.38 -2.23
N ALA A 65 4.41 12.35 -1.09
CA ALA A 65 4.13 13.24 0.02
C ALA A 65 4.23 14.72 -0.42
N LYS A 66 5.27 15.08 -1.19
CA LYS A 66 5.40 16.42 -1.77
C LYS A 66 4.31 16.75 -2.80
N ARG A 67 3.94 15.78 -3.66
CA ARG A 67 3.01 15.97 -4.78
C ARG A 67 1.54 16.02 -4.36
N TYR A 68 1.15 15.19 -3.41
CA TYR A 68 -0.25 14.93 -3.04
C TYR A 68 -0.58 15.31 -1.59
N GLY A 69 0.43 15.63 -0.77
CA GLY A 69 0.25 16.11 0.60
C GLY A 69 -0.61 15.16 1.43
N HIS A 70 -1.64 15.71 2.09
CA HIS A 70 -2.56 14.97 2.97
C HIS A 70 -3.38 13.86 2.28
N ARG A 71 -3.31 13.76 0.95
CA ARG A 71 -3.96 12.70 0.19
C ARG A 71 -3.15 11.41 0.11
N PHE A 72 -1.87 11.40 0.50
CA PHE A 72 -1.05 10.21 0.46
C PHE A 72 -0.33 9.98 1.79
N ALA A 73 -0.34 8.74 2.26
CA ALA A 73 0.48 8.25 3.35
C ALA A 73 1.04 6.87 2.99
N LEU A 74 2.26 6.57 3.46
CA LEU A 74 2.87 5.26 3.34
C LEU A 74 3.42 4.85 4.71
N ALA A 75 2.99 3.68 5.20
CA ALA A 75 3.55 3.06 6.39
C ALA A 75 4.57 1.99 5.98
N PHE A 76 5.77 2.06 6.55
CA PHE A 76 6.83 1.09 6.29
C PHE A 76 6.79 -0.06 7.29
N GLY A 77 6.87 -1.29 6.79
CA GLY A 77 6.93 -2.51 7.58
C GLY A 77 5.94 -3.57 7.09
N HIS A 78 6.00 -4.75 7.71
CA HIS A 78 5.14 -5.86 7.37
C HIS A 78 3.67 -5.54 7.68
N SER A 79 2.76 -5.72 6.71
CA SER A 79 1.31 -5.44 6.84
C SER A 79 0.65 -6.06 8.07
N ARG A 80 0.90 -7.36 8.32
CA ARG A 80 0.48 -8.08 9.55
C ARG A 80 0.80 -7.36 10.87
N VAL A 81 1.70 -6.37 10.85
CA VAL A 81 2.00 -5.49 11.97
C VAL A 81 1.49 -4.07 11.71
N THR A 82 1.86 -3.47 10.59
CA THR A 82 1.63 -2.05 10.31
C THR A 82 0.15 -1.70 10.14
N VAL A 83 -0.67 -2.68 9.77
CA VAL A 83 -2.06 -2.45 9.37
C VAL A 83 -2.98 -2.54 10.57
N PRO A 84 -2.93 -3.60 11.40
CA PRO A 84 -3.59 -3.59 12.69
C PRO A 84 -3.17 -2.37 13.53
N GLU A 85 -1.88 -2.00 13.51
CA GLU A 85 -1.40 -0.82 14.23
C GLU A 85 -1.97 0.48 13.68
N PHE A 86 -2.04 0.64 12.35
CA PHE A 86 -2.64 1.80 11.74
C PHE A 86 -4.14 1.91 12.08
N HIS A 87 -4.89 0.81 11.99
CA HIS A 87 -6.30 0.79 12.37
C HIS A 87 -6.50 1.13 13.86
N ARG A 88 -5.69 0.54 14.74
CA ARG A 88 -5.71 0.80 16.19
C ARG A 88 -5.44 2.26 16.53
N THR A 89 -4.51 2.91 15.82
CA THR A 89 -4.11 4.30 16.07
C THR A 89 -4.99 5.32 15.33
N HIS A 90 -5.75 4.88 14.33
CA HIS A 90 -6.64 5.70 13.52
C HIS A 90 -8.02 5.03 13.36
N PRO A 91 -8.77 4.80 14.46
CA PRO A 91 -10.02 4.03 14.40
C PRO A 91 -11.10 4.67 13.51
N ASP A 92 -11.07 5.99 13.33
CA ASP A 92 -11.99 6.72 12.44
C ASP A 92 -11.63 6.59 10.95
N VAL A 93 -10.52 5.92 10.64
CA VAL A 93 -10.10 5.69 9.27
C VAL A 93 -10.70 4.38 8.73
N THR A 94 -11.71 4.53 7.88
CA THR A 94 -12.30 3.43 7.08
C THR A 94 -11.83 3.46 5.63
N CYS A 95 -11.87 2.32 4.94
CA CYS A 95 -11.55 2.19 3.52
C CYS A 95 -12.77 1.78 2.68
N ASP A 96 -12.94 2.40 1.51
CA ASP A 96 -13.97 2.01 0.53
C ASP A 96 -13.48 0.89 -0.40
N LEU A 97 -12.16 0.77 -0.59
CA LEU A 97 -11.54 -0.19 -1.48
C LEU A 97 -10.15 -0.58 -0.91
N MET A 98 -9.87 -1.87 -0.85
CA MET A 98 -8.60 -2.43 -0.41
C MET A 98 -8.01 -3.28 -1.53
N LEU A 99 -6.76 -3.04 -1.88
CA LEU A 99 -5.99 -3.85 -2.82
C LEU A 99 -4.92 -4.57 -2.02
N VAL A 100 -4.88 -5.89 -2.13
CA VAL A 100 -3.85 -6.72 -1.48
C VAL A 100 -2.99 -7.28 -2.60
N ASP A 101 -1.74 -6.84 -2.67
CA ASP A 101 -0.78 -7.20 -3.72
C ASP A 101 0.47 -7.84 -3.08
N GLY A 102 0.20 -8.84 -2.25
CA GLY A 102 1.17 -9.42 -1.34
C GLY A 102 0.60 -10.66 -0.69
N GLY A 103 1.49 -11.57 -0.28
CA GLY A 103 1.05 -12.85 0.27
C GLY A 103 0.51 -13.75 -0.82
N HIS A 104 1.40 -14.48 -1.49
CA HIS A 104 1.04 -15.41 -2.57
C HIS A 104 0.27 -16.65 -2.08
N THR A 105 -0.22 -16.62 -0.85
CA THR A 105 -1.10 -17.62 -0.26
C THR A 105 -2.34 -16.94 0.31
N ARG A 106 -3.49 -17.62 0.18
CA ARG A 106 -4.81 -17.09 0.58
C ARG A 106 -4.85 -16.65 2.04
N ASP A 107 -4.23 -17.40 2.94
CA ASP A 107 -4.19 -17.11 4.37
C ASP A 107 -3.42 -15.82 4.69
N ILE A 108 -2.34 -15.54 3.96
CA ILE A 108 -1.57 -14.31 4.14
C ILE A 108 -2.37 -13.11 3.62
N ALA A 109 -2.91 -13.19 2.40
CA ALA A 109 -3.71 -12.11 1.83
C ALA A 109 -5.00 -11.82 2.63
N LEU A 110 -5.64 -12.85 3.20
CA LEU A 110 -6.82 -12.67 4.06
C LEU A 110 -6.48 -12.02 5.40
N SER A 111 -5.24 -12.11 5.88
CA SER A 111 -4.86 -11.51 7.16
C SER A 111 -4.85 -9.98 7.15
N ASP A 112 -4.95 -9.37 5.97
CA ASP A 112 -5.06 -7.92 5.82
C ASP A 112 -6.51 -7.39 5.94
N LEU A 113 -7.51 -8.30 5.95
CA LEU A 113 -8.93 -7.93 6.02
C LEU A 113 -9.49 -7.82 7.44
N SER A 114 -8.73 -8.20 8.46
CA SER A 114 -9.18 -8.32 9.86
C SER A 114 -8.25 -7.61 10.82
#